data_AF-B4QJB4-F1
#
_entry.id   AF-B4QJB4-F1
#
_cell.length_a   1.000
_cell.length_b   1.000
_cell.length_c   1.000
_cell.angle_alpha   90.00
_cell.angle_beta   90.00
_cell.angle_gamma   90.00
#
_symmetry.space_group_name_H-M   'P 1'
#
loop_
_entity.id
_entity.type
_entity.pdbx_description
1 polymer ?
#
loop_
_entity_poly.entity_id
_entity_poly.type
_entity_poly.pdbx_seq_one_letter_code
_entity_poly.pdbx_strand_id
1 'polypeptide(L)'
;MKLLSQIFIITALIALASSAALEKGEREEELHFGFHTENGHQRNEAITYTVKPETVQDPKEVTTQKPVEYKGGYSFISADGYEYQVLYKANKNGFQPYVTAHKIKPDKS
;
A
#
# COMPACT_ATOMS: atom_id res chain seq x y z
N MET A 1 -17.97 -42.96 32.27
CA MET A 1 -18.51 -43.83 31.21
C MET A 1 -19.17 -42.97 30.14
N LYS A 2 -19.11 -43.44 28.88
CA LYS A 2 -19.39 -42.77 27.57
C LYS A 2 -18.20 -41.97 27.03
N LEU A 3 -17.22 -42.65 26.41
CA LEU A 3 -17.13 -43.13 25.00
C LEU A 3 -16.97 -41.95 24.02
N LEU A 4 -15.74 -41.65 23.58
CA LEU A 4 -15.13 -42.16 22.33
C LEU A 4 -15.87 -41.66 21.08
N SER A 5 -15.44 -40.50 20.56
CA SER A 5 -15.52 -40.22 19.14
C SER A 5 -14.13 -39.77 18.69
N GLN A 6 -13.35 -40.75 18.24
CA GLN A 6 -12.19 -40.51 17.39
C GLN A 6 -12.72 -40.13 16.01
N ILE A 7 -12.06 -39.19 15.32
CA ILE A 7 -11.47 -39.42 14.00
C ILE A 7 -10.54 -38.24 13.69
N PHE A 8 -9.33 -38.64 13.30
CA PHE A 8 -8.19 -37.85 12.85
C PHE A 8 -8.59 -36.82 11.79
N ILE A 9 -8.30 -35.54 12.05
CA ILE A 9 -8.04 -34.59 10.96
C ILE A 9 -6.53 -34.46 10.87
N ILE A 10 -6.02 -35.12 9.84
CA ILE A 10 -4.64 -35.10 9.38
C ILE A 10 -4.19 -33.64 9.27
N THR A 11 -3.11 -33.33 10.00
CA THR A 11 -2.26 -32.16 9.81
C THR A 11 -1.92 -31.97 8.34
N ALA A 12 -2.56 -31.00 7.68
CA ALA A 12 -1.97 -30.36 6.52
C ALA A 12 -1.13 -29.19 7.04
N LEU A 13 0.06 -29.50 7.57
CA LEU A 13 1.13 -28.51 7.68
C LEU A 13 1.54 -28.20 6.24
N ILE A 14 0.83 -27.29 5.58
CA ILE A 14 1.30 -26.70 4.33
C ILE A 14 2.47 -25.81 4.76
N ALA A 15 3.67 -26.40 4.78
CA ALA A 15 4.88 -25.62 4.73
C ALA A 15 4.86 -24.91 3.38
N LEU A 16 4.25 -23.72 3.34
CA LEU A 16 4.45 -22.77 2.28
C LEU A 16 5.88 -22.25 2.48
N ALA A 17 6.86 -23.09 2.12
CA ALA A 17 8.21 -22.64 1.88
C ALA A 17 8.11 -21.73 0.66
N SER A 18 7.80 -20.45 0.90
CA SER A 18 7.96 -19.42 -0.10
C SER A 18 9.46 -19.29 -0.32
N SER A 19 10.02 -20.16 -1.15
CA SER A 19 11.30 -19.91 -1.77
C SER A 19 11.04 -18.82 -2.81
N ALA A 20 10.91 -17.58 -2.34
CA ALA A 20 11.27 -16.43 -3.16
C ALA A 20 12.74 -16.68 -3.51
N ALA A 21 12.96 -17.32 -4.65
CA ALA A 21 14.28 -17.44 -5.24
C ALA A 21 14.86 -16.02 -5.19
N LEU A 22 16.05 -15.87 -4.62
CA LEU A 22 16.81 -14.63 -4.64
C LEU A 22 17.00 -14.25 -6.11
N GLU A 23 16.06 -13.47 -6.62
CA GLU A 23 16.02 -13.05 -8.01
C GLU A 23 17.19 -12.08 -8.17
N LYS A 24 18.21 -12.54 -8.89
CA LYS A 24 19.50 -11.84 -9.02
C LYS A 24 19.41 -10.71 -10.05
N GLY A 25 18.33 -9.92 -9.99
CA GLY A 25 17.97 -8.88 -10.94
C GLY A 25 17.40 -7.65 -10.26
N GLU A 26 17.18 -6.60 -11.06
CA GLU A 26 16.42 -5.44 -10.59
C GLU A 26 14.98 -5.88 -10.27
N ARG A 27 14.47 -5.46 -9.11
CA ARG A 27 13.10 -5.77 -8.68
C ARG A 27 12.39 -4.50 -8.24
N GLU A 28 11.07 -4.46 -8.42
CA GLU A 28 10.24 -3.37 -7.93
C GLU A 28 9.78 -3.69 -6.50
N GLU A 29 9.90 -2.71 -5.62
CA GLU A 29 9.33 -2.74 -4.27
C GLU A 29 8.32 -1.59 -4.11
N GLU A 30 7.33 -1.80 -3.25
CA GLU A 30 6.30 -0.83 -2.94
C GLU A 30 6.27 -0.54 -1.44
N LEU A 31 6.29 0.75 -1.08
CA LEU A 31 6.08 1.21 0.28
C LEU A 31 4.68 1.80 0.41
N HIS A 32 3.96 1.38 1.43
CA HIS A 32 2.63 1.88 1.74
C HIS A 32 2.64 2.71 3.02
N PHE A 33 1.96 3.84 2.96
CA PHE A 33 1.67 4.68 4.11
C PHE A 33 0.21 5.12 4.05
N GLY A 34 -0.50 5.05 5.16
CA GLY A 34 -1.84 5.60 5.24
C GLY A 34 -2.31 5.83 6.66
N PHE A 35 -3.24 6.74 6.81
CA PHE A 35 -3.90 7.02 8.08
C PHE A 35 -5.34 7.48 7.86
N HIS A 36 -6.12 7.33 8.92
CA HIS A 36 -7.45 7.89 9.05
C HIS A 36 -7.55 8.59 10.41
N THR A 37 -8.22 9.74 10.44
CA THR A 37 -8.46 10.50 11.67
C THR A 37 -9.93 10.43 12.06
N GLU A 38 -10.22 10.58 13.35
CA GLU A 38 -11.59 10.58 13.88
C GLU A 38 -12.47 11.69 13.26
N ASN A 39 -11.86 12.81 12.86
CA ASN A 39 -12.55 13.91 12.20
C ASN A 39 -12.70 13.72 10.67
N GLY A 40 -12.54 12.50 10.16
CA GLY A 40 -12.90 12.18 8.78
C GLY A 40 -11.82 12.42 7.72
N HIS A 41 -10.59 12.80 8.10
CA HIS A 41 -9.50 12.91 7.14
C HIS A 41 -8.93 11.53 6.84
N GLN A 42 -8.60 11.30 5.57
CA GLN A 42 -7.95 10.08 5.13
C GLN A 42 -6.78 10.42 4.22
N ARG A 43 -5.71 9.64 4.32
CA ARG A 43 -4.60 9.67 3.37
C ARG A 43 -4.09 8.26 3.13
N ASN A 44 -3.79 7.95 1.87
CA ASN A 44 -3.12 6.73 1.46
C ASN A 44 -2.07 7.09 0.40
N GLU A 45 -0.91 6.47 0.48
CA GLU A 45 0.23 6.68 -0.40
C GLU A 45 0.94 5.34 -0.64
N ALA A 46 1.31 5.12 -1.89
CA ALA A 46 2.05 3.97 -2.37
C ALA A 46 3.20 4.48 -3.24
N ILE A 47 4.43 4.09 -2.90
CA ILE A 47 5.65 4.50 -3.58
C ILE A 47 6.33 3.26 -4.14
N THR A 48 6.39 3.16 -5.46
CA THR A 48 7.10 2.09 -6.15
C THR A 48 8.52 2.55 -6.49
N TYR A 49 9.53 1.75 -6.18
CA TYR A 49 10.93 2.03 -6.52
C TYR A 49 11.65 0.78 -7.03
N THR A 50 12.72 1.00 -7.80
CA THR A 50 13.57 -0.08 -8.31
C THR A 50 14.71 -0.37 -7.35
N VAL A 51 14.75 -1.61 -6.86
CA VAL A 51 15.85 -2.15 -6.07
C VAL A 51 16.85 -2.78 -7.01
N LYS A 52 18.07 -2.25 -6.98
CA LYS A 52 19.21 -2.87 -7.68
C LYS A 52 19.83 -3.92 -6.78
N PRO A 53 20.28 -5.06 -7.33
CA PRO A 53 20.99 -6.06 -6.54
C PRO A 53 22.25 -5.45 -5.94
N GLU A 54 22.58 -5.84 -4.71
CA GLU A 54 23.84 -5.49 -4.05
C GLU A 54 25.01 -6.10 -4.84
N THR A 55 25.48 -5.41 -5.87
CA THR A 55 26.85 -5.57 -6.34
C THR A 55 27.78 -4.98 -5.28
N VAL A 56 29.00 -5.50 -5.13
CA VAL A 56 30.02 -4.94 -4.21
C VAL A 56 30.18 -3.44 -4.51
N GLN A 57 29.42 -2.61 -3.79
CA GLN A 57 29.38 -1.17 -3.95
C GLN A 57 30.57 -0.61 -3.18
N ASP A 58 31.27 0.33 -3.81
CA ASP A 58 32.27 1.16 -3.15
C ASP A 58 31.60 1.78 -1.91
N PRO A 59 32.13 1.60 -0.67
CA PRO A 59 31.47 1.99 0.59
C PRO A 59 31.13 3.49 0.72
N LYS A 60 31.38 4.31 -0.30
CA LYS A 60 31.02 5.73 -0.38
C LYS A 60 29.69 6.04 -1.06
N GLU A 61 29.03 5.08 -1.71
CA GLU A 61 27.79 5.36 -2.44
C GLU A 61 26.56 5.07 -1.59
N VAL A 62 26.02 6.08 -0.92
CA VAL A 62 24.66 6.00 -0.34
C VAL A 62 23.67 6.00 -1.49
N THR A 63 23.33 4.82 -2.03
CA THR A 63 22.33 4.70 -3.09
C THR A 63 20.93 4.85 -2.50
N THR A 64 20.39 6.07 -2.45
CA THR A 64 18.96 6.25 -2.28
C THR A 64 18.25 5.71 -3.53
N GLN A 65 17.39 4.71 -3.35
CA GLN A 65 16.67 4.09 -4.46
C GLN A 65 15.75 5.14 -5.12
N LYS A 66 15.76 5.21 -6.46
CA LYS A 66 14.98 6.20 -7.20
C LYS A 66 13.54 5.70 -7.38
N PRO A 67 12.52 6.45 -6.93
CA PRO A 67 11.14 6.05 -7.13
C PRO A 67 10.74 6.10 -8.61
N VAL A 68 9.98 5.08 -9.02
CA VAL A 68 9.42 4.91 -10.37
C VAL A 68 8.06 5.57 -10.46
N GLU A 69 7.25 5.43 -9.40
CA GLU A 69 5.89 5.93 -9.35
C GLU A 69 5.47 6.27 -7.91
N TYR A 70 4.74 7.36 -7.78
CA TYR A 70 4.00 7.73 -6.58
C TYR A 70 2.52 7.69 -6.90
N LYS A 71 1.76 6.95 -6.12
CA LYS A 71 0.30 6.94 -6.15
C LYS A 71 -0.20 7.31 -4.78
N GLY A 72 -1.27 8.08 -4.74
CA GLY A 72 -1.91 8.33 -3.46
C GLY A 72 -3.22 9.03 -3.60
N GLY A 73 -3.82 9.26 -2.44
CA GLY A 73 -4.98 10.10 -2.33
C GLY A 73 -5.21 10.57 -0.92
N TYR A 74 -5.99 11.63 -0.81
CA TYR A 74 -6.51 12.10 0.45
C TYR A 74 -7.95 12.55 0.30
N SER A 75 -8.70 12.46 1.39
CA SER A 75 -10.06 12.99 1.47
C SER A 75 -10.28 13.75 2.77
N PHE A 76 -11.22 14.69 2.71
CA PHE A 76 -11.64 15.49 3.86
C PHE A 76 -13.06 16.03 3.63
N ILE A 77 -13.77 16.26 4.73
CA ILE A 77 -15.05 16.94 4.75
C ILE A 77 -14.78 18.43 4.94
N SER A 78 -15.23 19.23 3.99
CA SER A 78 -15.12 20.69 4.04
C SER A 78 -16.32 21.31 4.77
N ALA A 79 -16.13 22.53 5.27
CA ALA A 79 -17.18 23.32 5.91
C ALA A 79 -18.32 23.71 4.94
N ASP A 80 -18.11 23.60 3.63
CA ASP A 80 -19.13 23.78 2.59
C ASP A 80 -20.11 22.59 2.47
N GLY A 81 -19.90 21.52 3.25
CA GLY A 81 -20.72 20.32 3.23
C GLY A 81 -20.39 19.35 2.10
N TYR A 82 -19.23 19.47 1.47
CA TYR A 82 -18.72 18.51 0.49
C TYR A 82 -17.60 17.65 1.09
N GLU A 83 -17.61 16.37 0.71
CA GLU A 83 -16.44 15.52 0.79
C GLU A 83 -15.60 15.74 -0.47
N TYR A 84 -14.35 16.15 -0.30
CA TYR A 84 -13.37 16.23 -1.38
C TYR A 84 -12.51 14.98 -1.37
N GLN A 85 -12.31 14.37 -2.53
CA GLN A 85 -11.31 13.33 -2.73
C GLN A 85 -10.33 13.79 -3.80
N VAL A 86 -9.05 13.72 -3.47
CA VAL A 86 -7.96 13.97 -4.40
C VAL A 86 -7.19 12.67 -4.56
N LEU A 87 -7.13 12.16 -5.78
CA LEU A 87 -6.27 11.05 -6.18
C LEU A 87 -5.15 11.60 -7.05
N TYR A 88 -3.97 11.02 -6.97
CA TYR A 88 -2.86 11.43 -7.81
C TYR A 88 -1.96 10.27 -8.19
N LYS A 89 -1.33 10.44 -9.34
CA LYS A 89 -0.24 9.61 -9.84
C LYS A 89 0.88 10.50 -10.35
N ALA A 90 2.09 10.31 -9.84
CA ALA A 90 3.30 11.00 -10.32
C ALA A 90 4.30 9.96 -10.81
N ASN A 91 4.69 10.05 -12.08
CA ASN A 91 5.68 9.18 -12.68
C ASN A 91 6.41 9.94 -13.80
N LYS A 92 7.11 9.24 -14.69
CA LYS A 92 7.83 9.84 -15.84
C LYS A 92 6.98 10.73 -16.74
N ASN A 93 5.65 10.58 -16.73
CA ASN A 93 4.72 11.40 -17.50
C ASN A 93 4.25 12.66 -16.73
N GLY A 94 4.86 12.96 -15.58
CA GLY A 94 4.48 14.08 -14.73
C GLY A 94 3.35 13.76 -13.75
N PHE A 95 2.87 14.81 -13.09
CA PHE A 95 1.82 14.75 -12.08
C PHE A 95 0.43 14.73 -12.72
N GLN A 96 -0.38 13.72 -12.37
CA GLN A 96 -1.72 13.48 -12.89
C GLN A 96 -2.71 13.47 -11.72
N PRO A 97 -3.33 14.62 -11.37
CA PRO A 97 -4.35 14.67 -10.33
C PRO A 97 -5.74 14.35 -10.88
N TYR A 98 -6.57 13.80 -10.01
CA TYR A 98 -8.00 13.63 -10.22
C TYR A 98 -8.73 14.05 -8.95
N VAL A 99 -9.73 14.91 -9.09
CA VAL A 99 -10.46 15.49 -7.96
C VAL A 99 -11.95 15.24 -8.13
N THR A 100 -12.59 14.73 -7.09
CA THR A 100 -14.05 14.67 -6.98
C THR A 100 -14.52 15.44 -5.77
N ALA A 101 -15.75 15.95 -5.86
CA ALA A 101 -16.45 16.61 -4.78
C ALA A 101 -17.85 16.01 -4.68
N HIS A 102 -18.20 15.49 -3.51
CA HIS A 102 -19.48 14.85 -3.24
C HIS A 102 -20.22 15.61 -2.14
N LYS A 103 -21.41 16.13 -2.45
CA LYS A 103 -22.22 16.84 -1.45
C LYS A 103 -22.73 15.85 -0.42
N ILE A 104 -22.37 16.05 0.84
CA ILE A 104 -22.86 15.26 1.96
C ILE A 104 -24.27 15.76 2.26
N LYS A 105 -25.26 14.87 2.18
CA LYS A 105 -26.60 15.17 2.67
C LYS A 105 -26.54 15.05 4.19
N PRO A 106 -27.06 16.04 4.95
CA PRO A 106 -27.25 15.83 6.38
C PRO A 106 -28.14 14.60 6.53
N ASP A 107 -27.75 13.71 7.45
CA ASP A 107 -28.56 12.54 7.74
C ASP A 107 -29.95 13.04 8.15
N LYS A 108 -31.00 12.52 7.53
CA LYS A 108 -32.36 12.96 7.83
C LYS A 108 -32.66 12.54 9.27
N SER A 109 -32.60 13.49 10.20
CA SER A 109 -33.10 13.34 11.57
C SER A 109 -34.60 13.10 11.59
#